data_AF-A0A950C0B5-F1
#
_entry.id   AF-A0A950C0B5-F1
#
_cell.length_a   1.000
_cell.length_b   1.000
_cell.length_c   1.000
_cell.angle_alpha   90.00
_cell.angle_beta   90.00
_cell.angle_gamma   90.00
#
_symmetry.space_group_name_H-M   'P 1'
#
loop_
_entity.id
_entity.type
_entity.pdbx_description
1 polymer ?
#
loop_
_entity_poly.entity_id
_entity_poly.type
_entity_poly.pdbx_seq_one_letter_code
_entity_poly.pdbx_strand_id
1 'polypeptide(L)'
;GPLSLFTATPKYGLQMVLFLPALLHCHDFRLDAELRRGPRREPRSFHLDAGTGLITHQLDAGIYVPAEIPAFVERFRQIAPAWELSECTDVLELGREGVWVPDYRAVHRASGTDVFVEVLGFWKKSSLERLLRLLPNLGPPRYVLVISDKLKVDEGSLNELTGPILRFKEIPSAPELATLLDSFVKPADSGGRLF
;
A
#
# COMPACT_ATOMS: atom_id res chain seq x y z
N GLY A 1 -5.03 -3.96 18.77
CA GLY A 1 -4.87 -5.22 18.01
C GLY A 1 -3.98 -6.22 18.75
N PRO A 2 -3.89 -7.49 18.31
CA PRO A 2 -3.81 -8.72 19.13
C PRO A 2 -2.64 -8.94 20.13
N LEU A 3 -1.84 -7.93 20.43
CA LEU A 3 -0.71 -8.03 21.37
C LEU A 3 -0.70 -6.92 22.44
N SER A 4 -1.87 -6.52 22.94
CA SER A 4 -1.97 -5.93 24.30
C SER A 4 -1.49 -6.91 25.40
N LEU A 5 -1.12 -8.13 25.02
CA LEU A 5 -0.87 -9.26 25.90
C LEU A 5 0.52 -9.34 26.53
N PHE A 6 1.55 -8.56 26.12
CA PHE A 6 2.90 -8.82 26.65
C PHE A 6 3.75 -7.68 27.22
N THR A 7 3.46 -6.40 27.03
CA THR A 7 4.00 -5.30 27.88
C THR A 7 3.55 -3.95 27.33
N ALA A 8 3.10 -3.05 28.21
CA ALA A 8 2.97 -1.64 27.88
C ALA A 8 4.38 -1.07 27.65
N THR A 9 4.89 -1.20 26.42
CA THR A 9 6.20 -0.68 26.04
C THR A 9 6.04 0.76 25.54
N PRO A 10 6.93 1.68 25.96
CA PRO A 10 6.88 3.09 25.53
C PRO A 10 6.95 3.24 24.00
N LYS A 11 7.53 2.27 23.28
CA LYS A 11 7.53 2.21 21.81
C LYS A 11 6.12 2.17 21.21
N TYR A 12 5.21 1.38 21.77
CA TYR A 12 3.84 1.28 21.25
C TYR A 12 3.03 2.54 21.57
N GLY A 13 3.19 3.08 22.78
CA GLY A 13 2.59 4.37 23.15
C GLY A 13 3.04 5.50 22.22
N LEU A 14 4.34 5.53 21.89
CA LEU A 14 4.88 6.51 20.94
C LEU A 14 4.30 6.34 19.54
N GLN A 15 4.20 5.10 19.01
CA GLN A 15 3.57 4.86 17.70
C GLN A 15 2.09 5.29 17.67
N MET A 16 1.35 5.08 18.76
CA MET A 16 -0.03 5.54 18.88
C MET A 16 -0.12 7.08 18.89
N VAL A 17 0.80 7.76 19.58
CA VAL A 17 0.89 9.23 19.59
C VAL A 17 1.27 9.77 18.21
N LEU A 18 2.14 9.07 17.47
CA LEU A 18 2.52 9.47 16.10
C LEU A 18 1.39 9.26 15.09
N PHE A 19 0.48 8.32 15.34
CA PHE A 19 -0.71 8.10 14.50
C PHE A 19 -1.81 9.14 14.71
N LEU A 20 -1.99 9.62 15.95
CA LEU A 20 -3.11 10.49 16.31
C LEU A 20 -3.22 11.76 15.44
N PRO A 21 -2.14 12.49 15.10
CA PRO A 21 -2.22 13.65 14.20
C PRO A 21 -2.77 13.30 12.82
N ALA A 22 -2.40 12.15 12.24
CA ALA A 22 -2.93 11.68 10.97
C ALA A 22 -4.45 11.39 11.07
N LEU A 23 -4.89 10.80 12.19
CA LEU A 23 -6.31 10.58 12.45
C LEU A 23 -7.11 11.89 12.55
N LEU A 24 -6.53 12.94 13.15
CA LEU A 24 -7.15 14.25 13.28
C LEU A 24 -7.26 15.02 11.94
N HIS A 25 -6.56 14.59 10.89
CA HIS A 25 -6.75 15.11 9.53
C HIS A 25 -7.96 14.49 8.81
N CYS A 26 -8.50 13.38 9.30
CA CYS A 26 -9.72 12.79 8.74
C CYS A 26 -10.95 13.64 9.11
N HIS A 27 -11.79 13.96 8.12
CA HIS A 27 -13.03 14.72 8.34
C HIS A 27 -14.02 14.01 9.27
N ASP A 28 -14.04 12.67 9.23
CA ASP A 28 -14.89 11.84 10.08
C ASP A 28 -14.04 10.69 10.63
N PHE A 29 -14.07 10.52 11.94
CA PHE A 29 -13.32 9.46 12.61
C PHE A 29 -13.92 9.14 13.98
N ARG A 30 -13.64 7.92 14.44
CA ARG A 30 -13.92 7.47 15.80
C ARG A 30 -12.79 6.57 16.29
N LEU A 31 -12.32 6.84 17.51
CA LEU A 31 -11.31 6.07 18.21
C LEU A 31 -11.84 5.67 19.58
N ASP A 32 -11.91 4.36 19.81
CA ASP A 32 -12.24 3.76 21.10
C ASP A 32 -11.00 3.01 21.61
N ALA A 33 -10.57 3.30 22.83
CA ALA A 33 -9.41 2.66 23.45
C ALA A 33 -9.70 2.22 24.89
N GLU A 34 -9.21 1.03 25.25
CA GLU A 34 -9.19 0.55 26.62
C GLU A 34 -7.83 0.83 27.26
N LEU A 35 -7.85 1.56 28.37
CA LEU A 35 -6.68 1.99 29.12
C LEU A 35 -6.65 1.30 30.49
N ARG A 36 -5.45 1.12 31.04
CA ARG A 36 -5.25 0.66 32.42
C ARG A 36 -4.53 1.76 33.20
N ARG A 37 -5.20 2.37 34.18
CA ARG A 37 -4.68 3.53 34.93
C ARG A 37 -4.23 3.15 36.33
N GLY A 38 -3.13 3.78 36.77
CA GLY A 38 -2.62 3.70 38.14
C GLY A 38 -1.93 2.36 38.49
N PRO A 39 -1.36 2.25 39.71
CA PRO A 39 -0.63 1.06 40.14
C PRO A 39 -1.46 -0.23 40.11
N ARG A 40 -2.77 -0.11 40.33
CA ARG A 40 -3.74 -1.22 40.32
C ARG A 40 -4.26 -1.59 38.92
N ARG A 41 -3.82 -0.87 37.86
CA ARG A 41 -4.17 -1.14 36.46
C ARG A 41 -5.69 -1.20 36.20
N GLU A 42 -6.44 -0.30 36.82
CA GLU A 42 -7.90 -0.24 36.68
C GLU A 42 -8.29 0.06 35.23
N PRO A 43 -9.25 -0.69 34.64
CA PRO A 43 -9.71 -0.45 33.28
C PRO A 43 -10.46 0.88 33.17
N ARG A 44 -10.20 1.62 32.11
CA ARG A 44 -10.87 2.86 31.72
C ARG A 44 -11.08 2.83 30.22
N SER A 45 -12.18 3.40 29.73
CA SER A 45 -12.36 3.64 28.31
C SER A 45 -11.98 5.08 27.96
N PHE A 46 -11.43 5.26 26.78
CA PHE A 46 -11.17 6.55 26.15
C PHE A 46 -11.87 6.55 24.79
N HIS A 47 -12.66 7.58 24.56
CA HIS A 47 -13.43 7.75 23.33
C HIS A 47 -13.05 9.10 22.74
N LEU A 48 -12.79 9.12 21.45
CA LEU A 48 -12.47 10.31 20.70
C LEU A 48 -13.14 10.25 19.33
N ASP A 49 -13.74 11.35 18.91
CA ASP A 49 -14.39 11.49 17.60
C ASP A 49 -14.13 12.86 16.99
N ALA A 50 -14.52 13.03 15.72
CA ALA A 50 -14.39 14.29 14.99
C ALA A 50 -15.13 15.47 15.65
N GLY A 51 -16.14 15.21 16.49
CA GLY A 51 -16.88 16.22 17.24
C GLY A 51 -16.16 16.74 18.49
N THR A 52 -15.07 16.10 18.91
CA THR A 52 -14.35 16.44 20.15
C THR A 52 -13.53 17.73 20.02
N GLY A 53 -13.37 18.28 18.80
CA GLY A 53 -12.74 19.58 18.56
C GLY A 53 -11.22 19.60 18.72
N LEU A 54 -10.57 18.43 18.76
CA LEU A 54 -9.12 18.35 18.71
C LEU A 54 -8.64 18.74 17.31
N ILE A 55 -7.76 19.74 17.26
CA ILE A 55 -7.10 20.19 16.04
C ILE A 55 -5.64 19.76 16.09
N THR A 56 -5.15 19.19 14.98
CA THR A 56 -3.74 18.87 14.83
C THR A 56 -2.93 20.15 14.59
N HIS A 57 -1.78 20.25 15.25
CA HIS A 57 -0.79 21.32 15.05
C HIS A 57 0.24 20.94 13.98
N GLN A 58 0.20 19.70 13.51
CA GLN A 58 1.03 19.22 12.42
C GLN A 58 0.31 19.53 11.12
N LEU A 59 1.04 20.06 10.14
CA LEU A 59 0.56 20.11 8.77
C LEU A 59 0.38 18.67 8.28
N ASP A 60 -0.67 18.41 7.52
CA ASP A 60 -0.77 17.18 6.76
C ASP A 60 0.38 17.21 5.75
N ALA A 61 1.49 16.56 6.09
CA ALA A 61 2.63 16.49 5.21
C ALA A 61 2.35 15.61 3.98
N GLY A 62 1.19 14.91 3.97
CA GLY A 62 0.95 13.78 3.10
C GLY A 62 2.00 12.69 3.29
N ILE A 63 1.81 11.58 2.60
CA ILE A 63 2.96 10.76 2.23
C ILE A 63 3.68 11.57 1.14
N TYR A 64 4.97 11.87 1.30
CA TYR A 64 5.75 12.50 0.23
C TYR A 64 5.71 11.58 -1.00
N VAL A 65 4.95 11.98 -2.01
CA VAL A 65 4.93 11.33 -3.32
C VAL A 65 5.92 12.10 -4.20
N PRO A 66 6.99 11.44 -4.70
CA PRO A 66 7.92 12.08 -5.62
C PRO A 66 7.16 12.63 -6.84
N ALA A 67 7.49 13.85 -7.28
CA ALA A 67 6.79 14.51 -8.40
C ALA A 67 6.87 13.71 -9.71
N GLU A 68 7.84 12.82 -9.82
CA GLU A 68 8.02 11.87 -10.91
C GLU A 68 6.85 10.88 -11.02
N ILE A 69 6.19 10.52 -9.91
CA ILE A 69 5.11 9.53 -9.90
C ILE A 69 3.83 10.10 -10.53
N PRO A 70 3.32 11.28 -10.14
CA PRO A 70 2.19 11.90 -10.84
C PRO A 70 2.50 12.16 -12.32
N ALA A 71 3.71 12.62 -12.65
CA ALA A 71 4.12 12.83 -14.05
C ALA A 71 4.11 11.53 -14.86
N PHE A 72 4.54 10.42 -14.26
CA PHE A 72 4.45 9.09 -14.84
C PHE A 72 2.99 8.65 -15.09
N VAL A 73 2.11 8.85 -14.12
CA VAL A 73 0.68 8.51 -14.24
C VAL A 73 0.01 9.30 -15.36
N GLU A 74 0.28 10.61 -15.45
CA GLU A 74 -0.20 11.45 -16.54
C GLU A 74 0.34 10.98 -17.90
N ARG A 75 1.64 10.66 -17.96
CA ARG A 75 2.24 10.14 -19.18
C ARG A 75 1.62 8.81 -19.59
N PHE A 76 1.35 7.91 -18.64
CA PHE A 76 0.68 6.64 -18.89
C PHE A 76 -0.70 6.84 -19.51
N ARG A 77 -1.53 7.72 -18.94
CA ARG A 77 -2.87 8.05 -19.46
C ARG A 77 -2.84 8.53 -20.91
N GLN A 78 -1.79 9.25 -21.31
CA GLN A 78 -1.63 9.73 -22.69
C GLN A 78 -1.27 8.63 -23.70
N ILE A 79 -0.43 7.68 -23.31
CA ILE A 79 0.10 6.67 -24.25
C ILE A 79 -0.68 5.36 -24.26
N ALA A 80 -1.39 5.06 -23.18
CA ALA A 80 -2.15 3.83 -23.00
C ALA A 80 -3.65 4.12 -22.83
N PRO A 81 -4.32 4.77 -23.81
CA PRO A 81 -5.73 5.19 -23.68
C PRO A 81 -6.71 4.01 -23.54
N ALA A 82 -6.28 2.80 -23.91
CA ALA A 82 -7.02 1.56 -23.69
C ALA A 82 -7.16 1.19 -22.20
N TRP A 83 -6.31 1.76 -21.35
CA TRP A 83 -6.30 1.55 -19.90
C TRP A 83 -6.76 2.80 -19.16
N GLU A 84 -7.63 2.61 -18.18
CA GLU A 84 -8.00 3.63 -17.21
C GLU A 84 -7.20 3.39 -15.93
N LEU A 85 -6.29 4.31 -15.59
CA LEU A 85 -5.49 4.24 -14.37
C LEU A 85 -6.01 5.27 -13.36
N SER A 86 -6.66 4.79 -12.31
CA SER A 86 -7.21 5.60 -11.22
C SER A 86 -6.50 5.31 -9.89
N GLU A 87 -6.46 6.28 -8.99
CA GLU A 87 -6.05 6.06 -7.61
C GLU A 87 -6.98 5.01 -6.96
N CYS A 88 -6.39 4.17 -6.11
CA CYS A 88 -7.07 3.07 -5.46
C CYS A 88 -7.10 3.32 -3.95
N THR A 89 -8.28 3.17 -3.35
CA THR A 89 -8.48 3.23 -1.90
C THR A 89 -9.03 1.89 -1.36
N ASP A 90 -9.04 0.86 -2.22
CA ASP A 90 -9.54 -0.45 -1.89
C ASP A 90 -8.62 -1.14 -0.88
N VAL A 91 -9.21 -1.61 0.21
CA VAL A 91 -8.52 -2.41 1.22
C VAL A 91 -8.70 -3.88 0.85
N LEU A 92 -7.66 -4.51 0.32
CA LEU A 92 -7.67 -5.91 -0.08
C LEU A 92 -7.22 -6.80 1.08
N GLU A 93 -8.04 -7.80 1.42
CA GLU A 93 -7.71 -8.78 2.44
C GLU A 93 -6.65 -9.76 1.94
N LEU A 94 -5.58 -9.93 2.71
CA LEU A 94 -4.55 -10.96 2.52
C LEU A 94 -4.74 -12.08 3.57
N GLY A 95 -5.99 -12.43 3.85
CA GLY A 95 -6.35 -13.41 4.88
C GLY A 95 -5.88 -13.00 6.28
N ARG A 96 -5.29 -13.95 7.03
CA ARG A 96 -4.83 -13.71 8.41
C ARG A 96 -3.57 -12.84 8.50
N GLU A 97 -2.88 -12.61 7.38
CA GLU A 97 -1.64 -11.85 7.31
C GLU A 97 -1.88 -10.32 7.24
N GLY A 98 -3.15 -9.91 7.16
CA GLY A 98 -3.59 -8.52 7.21
C GLY A 98 -4.19 -8.05 5.90
N VAL A 99 -3.94 -6.79 5.57
CA VAL A 99 -4.50 -6.13 4.38
C VAL A 99 -3.38 -5.54 3.51
N TRP A 100 -3.71 -5.27 2.26
CA TRP A 100 -2.93 -4.48 1.32
C TRP A 100 -3.83 -3.44 0.65
N VAL A 101 -3.32 -2.21 0.55
CA VAL A 101 -4.01 -1.09 -0.08
C VAL A 101 -3.14 -0.67 -1.27
N PRO A 102 -3.51 -1.06 -2.50
CA PRO A 102 -2.77 -0.66 -3.70
C PRO A 102 -2.90 0.83 -3.96
N ASP A 103 -1.85 1.45 -4.52
CA ASP A 103 -1.89 2.87 -4.89
C ASP A 103 -2.85 3.15 -6.06
N TYR A 104 -2.89 2.27 -7.06
CA TYR A 104 -3.69 2.46 -8.27
C TYR A 104 -4.42 1.19 -8.72
N ARG A 105 -5.47 1.40 -9.52
CA ARG A 105 -6.18 0.36 -10.25
C ARG A 105 -6.18 0.70 -11.74
N ALA A 106 -5.70 -0.23 -12.56
CA ALA A 106 -5.73 -0.14 -14.01
C ALA A 106 -6.88 -1.00 -14.54
N VAL A 107 -7.82 -0.39 -15.28
CA VAL A 107 -8.96 -1.10 -15.88
C VAL A 107 -8.87 -1.00 -17.41
N HIS A 108 -8.79 -2.13 -18.08
CA HIS A 108 -8.82 -2.17 -19.54
C HIS A 108 -10.23 -1.89 -20.04
N ARG A 109 -10.39 -0.83 -20.84
CA ARG A 109 -11.71 -0.31 -21.24
C ARG A 109 -12.55 -1.30 -22.03
N ALA A 110 -11.93 -2.12 -22.88
CA ALA A 110 -12.65 -3.01 -23.77
C ALA A 110 -12.99 -4.37 -23.13
N SER A 111 -12.10 -4.93 -22.31
CA SER A 111 -12.32 -6.25 -21.69
C SER A 111 -12.88 -6.18 -20.27
N GLY A 112 -12.78 -5.03 -19.61
CA GLY A 112 -13.08 -4.89 -18.18
C GLY A 112 -12.03 -5.52 -17.27
N THR A 113 -10.90 -5.99 -17.81
CA THR A 113 -9.82 -6.58 -17.01
C THR A 113 -9.24 -5.54 -16.08
N ASP A 114 -9.28 -5.79 -14.78
CA ASP A 114 -8.68 -4.93 -13.77
C ASP A 114 -7.38 -5.50 -13.22
N VAL A 115 -6.41 -4.62 -12.94
CA VAL A 115 -5.10 -4.95 -12.40
C VAL A 115 -4.76 -3.93 -11.30
N PHE A 116 -4.39 -4.40 -10.12
CA PHE A 116 -3.92 -3.53 -9.04
C PHE A 116 -2.45 -3.16 -9.24
N VAL A 117 -2.08 -1.92 -8.97
CA VAL A 117 -0.72 -1.43 -9.18
C VAL A 117 -0.23 -0.75 -7.90
N GLU A 118 0.89 -1.24 -7.36
CA GLU A 118 1.63 -0.61 -6.25
C GLU A 118 2.85 0.11 -6.81
N VAL A 119 3.07 1.37 -6.41
CA VAL A 119 4.28 2.11 -6.76
C VAL A 119 5.16 2.27 -5.52
N LEU A 120 6.15 1.38 -5.42
CA LEU A 120 7.16 1.39 -4.36
C LEU A 120 8.28 2.37 -4.73
N GLY A 121 7.99 3.66 -4.53
CA GLY A 121 8.94 4.76 -4.58
C GLY A 121 9.99 4.60 -3.48
N PHE A 122 9.66 4.89 -2.23
CA PHE A 122 10.52 4.62 -1.07
C PHE A 122 10.07 3.36 -0.35
N TRP A 123 10.97 2.38 -0.21
CA TRP A 123 10.60 1.12 0.42
C TRP A 123 11.68 0.60 1.38
N LYS A 124 11.20 -0.05 2.44
CA LYS A 124 12.02 -0.89 3.33
C LYS A 124 12.04 -2.30 2.77
N LYS A 125 13.19 -2.96 2.84
CA LYS A 125 13.37 -4.33 2.34
C LYS A 125 12.31 -5.29 2.90
N SER A 126 12.05 -5.20 4.19
CA SER A 126 11.04 -6.03 4.87
C SER A 126 9.62 -5.82 4.33
N SER A 127 9.25 -4.59 3.94
CA SER A 127 7.94 -4.29 3.34
C SER A 127 7.79 -4.92 1.96
N LEU A 128 8.82 -4.79 1.12
CA LEU A 128 8.82 -5.41 -0.21
C LEU A 128 8.84 -6.94 -0.12
N GLU A 129 9.69 -7.53 0.73
CA GLU A 129 9.73 -8.98 0.95
C GLU A 129 8.40 -9.52 1.46
N ARG A 130 7.67 -8.75 2.28
CA ARG A 130 6.31 -9.09 2.69
C ARG A 130 5.39 -9.16 1.48
N LEU A 131 5.34 -8.14 0.64
CA LEU A 131 4.47 -8.13 -0.54
C LEU A 131 4.81 -9.27 -1.51
N LEU A 132 6.10 -9.50 -1.79
CA LEU A 132 6.55 -10.59 -2.68
C LEU A 132 6.19 -11.97 -2.15
N ARG A 133 6.16 -12.16 -0.83
CA ARG A 133 5.76 -13.43 -0.21
C ARG A 133 4.23 -13.62 -0.21
N LEU A 134 3.48 -12.56 0.07
CA LEU A 134 2.03 -12.64 0.28
C LEU A 134 1.23 -12.60 -1.01
N LEU A 135 1.56 -11.68 -1.93
CA LEU A 135 0.73 -11.43 -3.11
C LEU A 135 0.57 -12.63 -4.06
N PRO A 136 1.61 -13.46 -4.31
CA PRO A 136 1.42 -14.64 -5.17
C PRO A 136 0.42 -15.67 -4.64
N ASN A 137 0.23 -15.71 -3.31
CA ASN A 137 -0.56 -16.77 -2.66
C ASN A 137 -1.90 -16.26 -2.11
N LEU A 138 -1.95 -15.01 -1.67
CA LEU A 138 -3.08 -14.41 -0.96
C LEU A 138 -3.58 -13.12 -1.62
N GLY A 139 -2.85 -12.60 -2.60
CA GLY A 139 -3.21 -11.38 -3.30
C GLY A 139 -4.34 -11.58 -4.32
N PRO A 140 -4.81 -10.48 -4.93
CA PRO A 140 -5.73 -10.56 -6.05
C PRO A 140 -5.08 -11.29 -7.24
N PRO A 141 -5.88 -11.81 -8.19
CA PRO A 141 -5.36 -12.57 -9.31
C PRO A 141 -4.45 -11.78 -10.25
N ARG A 142 -4.56 -10.44 -10.26
CA ARG A 142 -3.81 -9.55 -11.15
C ARG A 142 -3.30 -8.36 -10.37
N TYR A 143 -1.99 -8.25 -10.27
CA TYR A 143 -1.32 -7.11 -9.68
C TYR A 143 0.01 -6.84 -10.40
N VAL A 144 0.52 -5.63 -10.25
CA VAL A 144 1.85 -5.22 -10.70
C VAL A 144 2.53 -4.45 -9.56
N LEU A 145 3.81 -4.77 -9.32
CA LEU A 145 4.65 -3.99 -8.42
C LEU A 145 5.63 -3.13 -9.23
N VAL A 146 5.58 -1.82 -9.06
CA VAL A 146 6.47 -0.86 -9.71
C VAL A 146 7.51 -0.43 -8.67
N ILE A 147 8.76 -0.86 -8.82
CA ILE A 147 9.78 -0.80 -7.75
C ILE A 147 10.95 0.09 -8.15
N SER A 148 11.28 1.05 -7.29
CA SER A 148 12.50 1.86 -7.45
C SER A 148 13.75 1.06 -7.08
N ASP A 149 14.76 1.09 -7.93
CA ASP A 149 16.10 0.53 -7.69
C ASP A 149 16.95 1.39 -6.76
N LYS A 150 16.66 2.70 -6.67
CA LYS A 150 17.48 3.67 -5.94
C LYS A 150 17.00 3.91 -4.52
N LEU A 151 15.68 3.97 -4.33
CA LEU A 151 15.06 4.50 -3.12
C LEU A 151 14.84 3.41 -2.06
N LYS A 152 15.92 2.69 -1.78
CA LYS A 152 15.98 1.63 -0.80
C LYS A 152 16.44 2.19 0.55
N VAL A 153 15.65 1.97 1.58
CA VAL A 153 15.91 2.53 2.93
C VAL A 153 16.95 1.71 3.72
N ASP A 154 17.25 0.46 3.33
CA ASP A 154 18.20 -0.45 4.04
C ASP A 154 19.20 -1.15 3.08
N GLU A 155 20.46 -1.37 3.49
CA GLU A 155 21.57 -1.80 2.60
C GLU A 155 21.57 -3.27 2.09
N GLY A 156 20.68 -4.15 2.54
CA GLY A 156 20.79 -5.60 2.22
C GLY A 156 20.37 -5.97 0.80
N SER A 157 21.23 -6.61 -0.02
CA SER A 157 20.92 -7.06 -1.40
C SER A 157 19.56 -7.76 -1.53
N LEU A 158 18.81 -7.43 -2.59
CA LEU A 158 17.60 -8.17 -2.97
C LEU A 158 18.04 -9.33 -3.87
N ASN A 159 17.53 -10.53 -3.59
CA ASN A 159 17.64 -11.66 -4.52
C ASN A 159 16.83 -11.37 -5.79
N GLU A 160 16.95 -12.22 -6.81
CA GLU A 160 16.17 -12.10 -8.05
C GLU A 160 14.68 -11.95 -7.74
N LEU A 161 14.11 -10.81 -8.14
CA LEU A 161 12.71 -10.48 -7.97
C LEU A 161 11.90 -11.19 -9.04
N THR A 162 11.07 -12.16 -8.66
CA THR A 162 10.22 -12.91 -9.57
C THR A 162 8.76 -12.47 -9.43
N GLY A 163 8.08 -12.20 -10.53
CA GLY A 163 6.67 -11.80 -10.56
C GLY A 163 6.37 -10.68 -11.57
N PRO A 164 5.12 -10.16 -11.61
CA PRO A 164 4.72 -9.05 -12.46
C PRO A 164 5.30 -7.73 -11.93
N ILE A 165 6.60 -7.53 -12.14
CA ILE A 165 7.39 -6.45 -11.54
C ILE A 165 7.94 -5.54 -12.65
N LEU A 166 7.75 -4.24 -12.47
CA LEU A 166 8.37 -3.19 -13.26
C LEU A 166 9.43 -2.48 -12.41
N ARG A 167 10.69 -2.49 -12.83
CA ARG A 167 11.78 -1.82 -12.10
C ARG A 167 12.10 -0.47 -12.73
N PHE A 168 12.43 0.52 -11.92
CA PHE A 168 12.82 1.83 -12.41
C PHE A 168 13.89 2.49 -11.54
N LYS A 169 14.70 3.39 -12.11
CA LYS A 169 15.74 4.12 -11.36
C LYS A 169 15.27 5.48 -10.87
N GLU A 170 14.76 6.29 -11.80
CA GLU A 170 14.28 7.66 -11.55
C GLU A 170 12.76 7.73 -11.69
N ILE A 171 12.27 7.42 -12.90
CA ILE A 171 10.85 7.49 -13.26
C ILE A 171 10.44 6.14 -13.85
N PRO A 172 9.27 5.59 -13.48
CA PRO A 172 8.77 4.38 -14.10
C PRO A 172 8.50 4.56 -15.60
N SER A 173 8.71 3.49 -16.38
CA SER A 173 8.51 3.50 -17.83
C SER A 173 7.03 3.23 -18.15
N ALA A 174 6.31 4.26 -18.60
CA ALA A 174 4.90 4.12 -18.97
C ALA A 174 4.66 3.10 -20.11
N PRO A 175 5.49 3.03 -21.18
CA PRO A 175 5.32 2.03 -22.22
C PRO A 175 5.52 0.59 -21.70
N GLU A 176 6.46 0.39 -20.76
CA GLU A 176 6.69 -0.91 -20.15
C GLU A 176 5.52 -1.32 -19.23
N LEU A 177 4.98 -0.38 -18.43
CA LEU A 177 3.77 -0.65 -17.66
C LEU A 177 2.61 -1.06 -18.58
N ALA A 178 2.40 -0.34 -19.69
CA ALA A 178 1.33 -0.66 -20.64
C ALA A 178 1.51 -2.06 -21.24
N THR A 179 2.74 -2.40 -21.64
CA THR A 179 3.07 -3.73 -22.18
C THR A 179 2.82 -4.84 -21.16
N LEU A 180 3.18 -4.61 -19.90
CA LEU A 180 2.95 -5.55 -18.81
C LEU A 180 1.45 -5.70 -18.53
N LEU A 181 0.69 -4.61 -18.53
CA LEU A 181 -0.76 -4.64 -18.36
C LEU A 181 -1.45 -5.39 -19.50
N ASP A 182 -1.03 -5.18 -20.75
CA ASP A 182 -1.56 -5.88 -21.93
C ASP A 182 -1.37 -7.40 -21.85
N SER A 183 -0.35 -7.88 -21.13
CA SER A 183 -0.14 -9.32 -20.91
C SER A 183 -1.27 -9.98 -20.12
N PHE A 184 -2.02 -9.21 -19.31
CA PHE A 184 -3.19 -9.69 -18.58
C PHE A 184 -4.49 -9.68 -19.40
N VAL A 185 -4.51 -8.95 -20.52
CA VAL A 185 -5.69 -8.84 -21.42
C VAL A 185 -5.61 -9.87 -22.54
N LYS A 186 -4.40 -10.17 -23.03
CA LYS A 186 -4.21 -11.27 -23.97
C LYS A 186 -4.69 -12.55 -23.28
N PRO A 187 -5.52 -13.39 -23.93
CA PRO A 187 -5.81 -14.71 -23.39
C PRO A 187 -4.45 -15.38 -23.17
N ALA A 188 -4.20 -15.83 -21.93
CA ALA A 188 -3.01 -16.61 -21.61
C ALA A 188 -2.97 -17.76 -22.61
N ASP A 189 -2.05 -17.69 -23.57
CA ASP A 189 -1.99 -18.66 -24.64
C ASP A 189 -1.75 -20.03 -24.01
N SER A 190 -2.59 -20.97 -24.38
CA SER A 190 -2.69 -22.34 -23.85
C SER A 190 -1.31 -23.02 -23.75
N GLY A 191 -0.79 -23.12 -22.54
CA GLY A 191 0.41 -23.87 -22.20
C GLY A 191 0.13 -24.98 -21.19
N GLY A 192 -0.46 -26.08 -21.67
CA GLY A 192 -0.23 -27.44 -21.15
C GLY A 192 -0.72 -27.78 -19.73
N ARG A 193 -1.76 -28.63 -19.67
CA ARG A 193 -1.91 -29.61 -18.58
C ARG A 193 -0.57 -30.33 -18.34
N LEU A 194 -0.29 -30.74 -17.10
CA LEU A 194 0.03 -32.12 -16.70
C LEU A 194 0.35 -32.18 -15.19
N PHE A 195 -0.56 -32.85 -14.46
CA PHE A 195 -0.50 -33.39 -13.09
C PHE A 195 -0.46 -32.43 -11.89
#